data_AF-K1P1G1-F1
#
_entry.id   AF-K1P1G1-F1
#
_cell.length_a   1.000
_cell.length_b   1.000
_cell.length_c   1.000
_cell.angle_alpha   90.00
_cell.angle_beta   90.00
_cell.angle_gamma   90.00
#
_symmetry.space_group_name_H-M   'P 1'
#
loop_
_entity.id
_entity.type
_entity.pdbx_description
1 polymer ?
#
loop_
_entity_poly.entity_id
_entity_poly.type
_entity_poly.pdbx_seq_one_letter_code
_entity_poly.pdbx_strand_id
1 'polypeptide(L)'
;MIPGKIVCPSHWTKQFDGFLSSGSHYTDQTGGEYLCLDRDPEYATEGASQQDYNGRVFYPVEAVCGSLPCPPYENGKYVSCVVCTK
;
A
#
# COMPACT_ATOMS: atom_id res chain seq x y z
N MET A 1 2.72 -1.71 11.11
CA MET A 1 2.20 -0.88 10.01
C MET A 1 1.21 0.12 10.57
N ILE A 2 1.23 1.37 10.10
CA ILE A 2 0.26 2.41 10.41
C ILE A 2 -0.29 2.96 9.08
N PRO A 3 -1.55 2.66 8.71
CA PRO A 3 -2.20 3.20 7.52
C PRO A 3 -2.42 4.72 7.61
N GLY A 4 -2.44 5.40 6.47
CA GLY A 4 -2.68 6.85 6.35
C GLY A 4 -1.55 7.74 6.90
N LYS A 5 -0.37 7.17 7.19
CA LYS A 5 0.78 7.89 7.75
C LYS A 5 2.05 7.56 6.96
N ILE A 6 2.98 8.51 6.97
CA ILE A 6 4.35 8.34 6.43
C ILE A 6 5.42 8.59 7.50
N VAL A 7 5.02 8.80 8.76
CA VAL A 7 5.93 9.09 9.88
C VAL A 7 5.55 8.19 11.06
N CYS A 8 6.57 7.63 11.72
CA CYS A 8 6.39 6.81 12.92
C CYS A 8 6.12 7.68 14.16
N PRO A 9 5.44 7.15 15.19
CA PRO A 9 5.35 7.78 16.49
C PRO A 9 6.73 8.02 17.11
N SER A 10 6.80 8.92 18.10
CA SER A 10 8.05 9.16 18.84
C SER A 10 8.60 7.86 19.44
N HIS A 11 9.93 7.70 19.44
CA HIS A 11 10.65 6.52 19.93
C HIS A 11 10.43 5.23 19.12
N TRP A 12 9.97 5.33 17.87
CA TRP A 12 9.92 4.22 16.93
C TRP A 12 10.84 4.50 15.75
N THR A 13 11.51 3.47 15.27
CA THR A 13 12.36 3.53 14.08
C THR A 13 11.52 3.24 12.85
N LYS A 14 11.51 4.17 11.89
CA LYS A 14 10.93 3.93 10.56
C LYS A 14 11.76 2.88 9.85
N GLN A 15 11.09 1.82 9.39
CA GLN A 15 11.69 0.84 8.48
C GLN A 15 11.51 1.31 7.05
N PHE A 16 10.27 1.56 6.64
CA PHE A 16 9.93 2.13 5.34
C PHE A 16 8.54 2.76 5.37
N ASP A 17 8.23 3.54 4.34
CA ASP A 17 6.88 4.00 4.05
C ASP A 17 6.54 3.76 2.58
N GLY A 18 5.24 3.72 2.28
CA GLY A 18 4.78 3.45 0.93
C GLY A 18 3.27 3.49 0.84
N PHE A 19 2.70 2.55 0.09
CA PHE A 19 1.27 2.55 -0.22
C PHE A 19 0.58 1.34 0.39
N LEU A 20 -0.59 1.60 0.98
CA LEU A 20 -1.50 0.56 1.40
C LEU A 20 -2.03 -0.12 0.15
N SER A 21 -1.88 -1.44 0.06
CA SER A 21 -2.23 -2.21 -1.11
C SER A 21 -3.02 -3.45 -0.72
N SER A 22 -3.85 -3.94 -1.64
CA SER A 22 -4.63 -5.16 -1.46
C SER A 22 -4.78 -5.91 -2.79
N GLY A 23 -5.43 -7.07 -2.77
CA GLY A 23 -5.80 -7.79 -3.99
C GLY A 23 -6.83 -7.04 -4.82
N SER A 24 -7.00 -7.46 -6.07
CA SER A 24 -8.00 -6.86 -6.98
C SER A 24 -9.43 -7.07 -6.46
N HIS A 25 -10.25 -6.01 -6.56
CA HIS A 25 -11.69 -6.09 -6.30
C HIS A 25 -12.45 -6.85 -7.41
N TYR A 26 -11.85 -7.04 -8.60
CA TYR A 26 -12.55 -7.62 -9.77
C TYR A 26 -12.55 -9.14 -9.82
N THR A 27 -11.67 -9.78 -9.06
CA THR A 27 -11.61 -11.23 -8.94
C THR A 27 -12.28 -11.63 -7.64
N ASP A 28 -12.98 -12.77 -7.60
CA ASP A 28 -13.64 -13.37 -6.42
C ASP A 28 -12.68 -13.72 -5.25
N GLN A 29 -11.53 -13.04 -5.16
CA GLN A 29 -10.55 -13.06 -4.10
C GLN A 29 -11.14 -12.33 -2.89
N THR A 30 -12.06 -13.00 -2.22
CA THR A 30 -12.63 -12.62 -0.94
C THR A 30 -11.51 -12.41 0.08
N GLY A 31 -11.34 -11.16 0.54
CA GLY A 31 -10.53 -10.82 1.71
C GLY A 31 -9.05 -10.62 1.42
N GLY A 32 -8.70 -9.61 0.62
CA GLY A 32 -7.32 -9.19 0.47
C GLY A 32 -6.80 -8.53 1.74
N GLU A 33 -5.89 -9.20 2.44
CA GLU A 33 -5.09 -8.59 3.51
C GLU A 33 -4.51 -7.26 3.00
N TYR A 34 -4.68 -6.20 3.78
CA TYR A 34 -4.05 -4.92 3.48
C TYR A 34 -2.57 -4.99 3.88
N LEU A 35 -1.70 -4.81 2.89
CA LEU A 35 -0.26 -4.79 3.08
C LEU A 35 0.28 -3.38 2.83
N CYS A 36 1.32 -3.00 3.57
CA CYS A 36 2.10 -1.81 3.26
C CYS A 36 3.23 -2.22 2.34
N LEU A 37 3.15 -1.84 1.06
CA LEU A 37 4.24 -2.04 0.12
C LEU A 37 5.12 -0.80 0.11
N ASP A 38 6.43 -1.03 0.04
CA ASP A 38 7.43 0.04 -0.05
C ASP A 38 7.12 0.95 -1.25
N ARG A 39 7.38 2.25 -1.11
CA ARG A 39 7.24 3.22 -2.19
C ARG A 39 8.19 2.91 -3.34
N ASP A 40 9.38 2.43 -3.02
CA ASP A 40 10.45 2.10 -3.96
C ASP A 40 10.83 0.62 -3.81
N PRO A 41 9.97 -0.31 -4.28
CA PRO A 41 10.20 -1.74 -4.07
C PRO A 41 11.41 -2.23 -4.87
N GLU A 42 12.29 -2.96 -4.21
CA GLU A 42 13.43 -3.64 -4.83
C GLU A 42 13.05 -5.08 -5.24
N TYR A 43 13.66 -5.56 -6.32
CA TYR A 43 13.54 -6.95 -6.72
C TYR A 43 14.40 -7.83 -5.81
N ALA A 44 13.81 -8.91 -5.29
CA ALA A 44 14.44 -9.74 -4.26
C ALA A 44 15.68 -10.55 -4.74
N THR A 45 15.93 -10.70 -6.05
CA THR A 45 17.06 -11.49 -6.56
C THR A 45 17.61 -10.98 -7.89
N GLU A 46 18.90 -11.24 -8.14
CA GLU A 46 19.47 -11.26 -9.49
C GLU A 46 18.73 -12.34 -10.30
N GLY A 47 17.74 -11.94 -11.09
CA GLY A 47 16.96 -12.85 -11.93
C GLY A 47 15.52 -13.10 -11.47
N ALA A 48 14.96 -12.31 -10.54
CA ALA A 48 13.50 -12.16 -10.52
C ALA A 48 13.08 -11.67 -11.90
N SER A 49 12.51 -12.57 -12.70
CA SER A 49 12.14 -12.24 -14.07
C SER A 49 11.14 -11.09 -13.99
N GLN A 50 11.41 -9.98 -14.69
CA GLN A 50 10.46 -8.88 -14.88
C GLN A 50 9.28 -9.30 -15.77
N GLN A 51 8.90 -10.57 -15.69
CA GLN A 51 7.83 -11.17 -16.45
C GLN A 51 6.54 -10.97 -15.69
N ASP A 52 5.66 -10.19 -16.30
CA ASP A 52 4.31 -10.01 -15.83
C ASP A 52 3.43 -11.15 -16.36
N TYR A 53 3.17 -12.12 -15.49
CA TYR A 53 2.26 -13.24 -15.77
C TYR A 53 0.88 -13.05 -15.14
N ASN A 54 0.55 -11.84 -14.65
CA ASN A 54 -0.70 -11.58 -13.92
C ASN A 54 -0.93 -12.61 -12.79
N GLY A 55 0.11 -12.87 -11.99
CA GLY A 55 0.04 -13.73 -10.81
C GLY A 55 -0.78 -13.09 -9.67
N ARG A 56 -0.26 -13.14 -8.44
CA ARG A 56 -0.88 -12.40 -7.32
C ARG A 56 -0.45 -10.94 -7.36
N VAL A 57 -1.24 -10.13 -8.07
CA VAL A 57 -1.00 -8.69 -8.22
C VAL A 57 -1.63 -7.92 -7.06
N PHE A 58 -0.88 -6.96 -6.53
CA PHE A 58 -1.36 -6.01 -5.52
C PHE A 58 -1.67 -4.66 -6.17
N TYR A 59 -2.78 -4.06 -5.77
CA TYR A 59 -3.23 -2.76 -6.23
C TYR A 59 -3.20 -1.77 -5.06
N PRO A 60 -2.66 -0.56 -5.25
CA PRO A 60 -2.75 0.50 -4.26
C PRO A 60 -4.21 0.85 -3.93
N VAL A 61 -4.48 1.12 -2.66
CA VAL A 61 -5.77 1.59 -2.18
C VAL A 61 -5.91 3.07 -2.50
N GLU A 62 -7.02 3.45 -3.10
CA GLU A 62 -7.31 4.81 -3.55
C GLU A 62 -8.47 5.43 -2.76
N ALA A 63 -8.35 6.71 -2.40
CA ALA A 63 -9.42 7.49 -1.82
C ALA A 63 -10.39 7.96 -2.91
N VAL A 64 -11.67 7.61 -2.77
CA VAL A 64 -12.73 8.00 -3.71
C VAL A 64 -13.70 8.97 -3.02
N CYS A 65 -13.84 10.18 -3.57
CA CYS A 65 -14.81 11.16 -3.09
C CYS A 65 -16.25 10.67 -3.34
N GLY A 66 -17.16 11.07 -2.47
CA GLY A 66 -18.56 10.61 -2.48
C GLY A 66 -18.85 9.85 -1.19
N SER A 67 -18.31 8.63 -1.08
CA SER A 67 -18.28 7.89 0.19
C SER A 67 -17.38 8.58 1.22
N LEU A 68 -16.27 9.19 0.77
CA LEU A 68 -15.42 10.03 1.60
C LEU A 68 -15.72 11.52 1.37
N PRO A 69 -15.70 12.35 2.44
CA PRO A 69 -15.85 13.79 2.31
C PRO A 69 -14.59 14.43 1.74
N CYS A 70 -14.76 15.30 0.75
CA CYS A 70 -13.65 16.02 0.13
C CYS A 70 -13.91 17.52 0.28
N PRO A 71 -13.17 18.27 1.12
CA PRO A 71 -12.00 17.89 1.96
C PRO A 71 -12.35 17.15 3.28
N PRO A 72 -11.39 16.47 3.96
CA PRO A 72 -9.92 16.54 3.81
C PRO A 72 -9.31 15.51 2.86
N TYR A 73 -10.11 14.57 2.33
CA TYR A 73 -9.64 13.60 1.37
C TYR A 73 -9.54 14.21 -0.04
N GLU A 74 -8.64 13.69 -0.84
CA GLU A 74 -8.43 14.10 -2.24
C GLU A 74 -8.83 12.93 -3.14
N ASN A 75 -9.67 13.20 -4.13
CA ASN A 75 -10.11 12.16 -5.07
C ASN A 75 -8.92 11.57 -5.81
N GLY A 76 -8.85 10.26 -5.87
CA GLY A 76 -7.80 9.54 -6.58
C GLY A 76 -6.46 9.46 -5.88
N LYS A 77 -6.40 9.88 -4.61
CA LYS A 77 -5.17 9.83 -3.84
C LYS A 77 -4.94 8.44 -3.27
N TYR A 78 -3.77 7.86 -3.53
CA TYR A 78 -3.37 6.61 -2.89
C TYR A 78 -3.17 6.79 -1.38
N VAL A 79 -3.63 5.79 -0.63
CA VAL A 79 -3.53 5.76 0.82
C VAL A 79 -2.12 5.34 1.21
N SER A 80 -1.39 6.23 1.86
CA SER A 80 -0.03 5.93 2.33
C SER A 80 -0.03 4.98 3.53
N CYS A 81 1.12 4.41 3.84
CA CYS A 81 1.34 3.63 5.06
C CYS A 81 2.80 3.72 5.50
N VAL A 82 3.07 3.43 6.78
CA VAL A 82 4.43 3.36 7.34
C VAL A 82 4.61 2.09 8.17
N VAL A 83 5.77 1.46 8.07
CA VAL A 83 6.17 0.33 8.92
C VAL A 83 7.22 0.83 9.91
N CYS A 84 6.95 0.55 11.18
CA CYS A 84 7.75 1.03 12.30
C CYS A 84 8.07 -0.14 13.22
N THR A 85 9.25 -0.12 13.82
CA THR A 85 9.68 -1.03 14.89
C THR A 85 10.07 -0.22 16.12
N LYS A 86 10.06 -0.86 17.30
CA LYS A 86 10.48 -0.25 18.56
C LYS A 86 11.89 -0.67 18.92
#